data_AF-A0A7L6AAG1-F1
#
_entry.id   AF-A0A7L6AAG1-F1
#
_cell.length_a   1.000
_cell.length_b   1.000
_cell.length_c   1.000
_cell.angle_alpha   90.00
_cell.angle_beta   90.00
_cell.angle_gamma   90.00
#
_symmetry.space_group_name_H-M   'P 1'
#
loop_
_entity.id
_entity.type
_entity.pdbx_description
1 polymer ?
#
loop_
_entity_poly.entity_id
_entity_poly.type
_entity_poly.pdbx_seq_one_letter_code
_entity_poly.pdbx_strand_id
1 'polypeptide(L)'
;MTHQPGQPGQPPVAAQGQQPPADGRRPGQQGQPGHIPATALGQQQRDGRRPGPDGRGPTPAQPVAVSETTSVVPRGDRNSFDIRHKNPDGSQMVISQKLMPDGTKKVSGFQQTEDLRSGTTNRVANGQRVTVGKDFERLSVGGGPAFVTKRNGLREAVLPDGRPAFQDRYTSFRDRNGSERRVIERTHYAHWSHGRPHYVDRPFVRLYDVGQIYGAPVAYYRPARFTYVAYRPYYQRFAVPLALASVVTVGAVAAVAFASQPTTYDDPMALMGDMQIASGFEEGYGYSPPYGTTRFYDSPEGVALRGQMAEVQQQVKVNVKGNPTLAQQLGEVDLQASSLQVQQEVGNAVPVQIPEEVRQQVRKQVRLSVAMHQNGRPLVLDDVLASGYANIYLFQTAHPLNVGDLSGAGECFLMPGDLIGFSSLPAANSPFAEMKVVASGANSCQTGGVVEVRLTDLQEMLNGFSERVEDNMKRVSACAPSGRC
;
A
#
# COMPACT_ATOMS: atom_id res chain seq x y z
N MET A 1 -71.89 2.28 -12.91
CA MET A 1 -71.93 1.96 -11.47
C MET A 1 -70.48 1.98 -10.97
N THR A 2 -69.96 3.12 -10.49
CA THR A 2 -69.81 3.51 -9.05
C THR A 2 -69.00 2.47 -8.25
N HIS A 3 -67.88 2.74 -7.53
CA HIS A 3 -67.21 3.95 -7.05
C HIS A 3 -65.71 3.65 -6.75
N GLN A 4 -64.87 4.67 -7.02
CA GLN A 4 -63.65 5.19 -6.36
C GLN A 4 -62.50 4.34 -5.71
N PRO A 5 -61.26 4.92 -5.69
CA PRO A 5 -59.97 4.24 -5.49
C PRO A 5 -59.34 4.41 -4.09
N GLY A 6 -58.44 3.48 -3.73
CA GLY A 6 -57.60 3.55 -2.52
C GLY A 6 -56.36 4.42 -2.71
N GLN A 7 -56.12 5.32 -1.76
CA GLN A 7 -55.03 6.30 -1.69
C GLN A 7 -53.69 5.72 -1.16
N PRO A 8 -52.57 6.45 -1.37
CA PRO A 8 -51.19 5.97 -1.21
C PRO A 8 -50.63 6.06 0.22
N GLY A 9 -49.75 5.12 0.57
CA GLY A 9 -49.06 5.05 1.87
C GLY A 9 -48.10 6.22 2.11
N GLN A 10 -48.19 6.81 3.30
CA GLN A 10 -47.35 7.91 3.81
C GLN A 10 -46.02 7.42 4.40
N PRO A 11 -44.98 8.29 4.44
CA PRO A 11 -43.65 8.00 4.98
C PRO A 11 -43.57 8.12 6.51
N PRO A 12 -42.58 7.49 7.19
CA PRO A 12 -42.45 7.57 8.64
C PRO A 12 -41.89 8.92 9.12
N VAL A 13 -42.43 9.34 10.26
CA VAL A 13 -42.29 10.63 10.95
C VAL A 13 -41.01 10.71 11.80
N ALA A 14 -40.37 11.88 11.80
CA ALA A 14 -39.25 12.25 12.65
C ALA A 14 -39.67 12.47 14.11
N ALA A 15 -38.93 11.90 15.06
CA ALA A 15 -39.07 12.21 16.48
C ALA A 15 -38.01 13.23 16.91
N GLN A 16 -38.45 14.46 17.22
CA GLN A 16 -37.68 15.46 17.94
C GLN A 16 -38.13 15.49 19.41
N GLY A 17 -37.14 15.55 20.32
CA GLY A 17 -37.22 16.31 21.56
C GLY A 17 -37.49 15.51 22.84
N GLN A 18 -36.50 15.45 23.74
CA GLN A 18 -36.66 15.82 25.16
C GLN A 18 -35.32 15.80 25.93
N GLN A 19 -34.93 16.97 26.42
CA GLN A 19 -34.04 17.26 27.56
C GLN A 19 -34.55 18.60 28.16
N PRO A 20 -34.27 18.99 29.43
CA PRO A 20 -33.56 18.33 30.54
C PRO A 20 -34.32 18.45 31.89
N PRO A 21 -33.66 18.27 33.05
CA PRO A 21 -33.61 19.42 33.97
C PRO A 21 -32.22 19.74 34.53
N ALA A 22 -32.08 20.98 34.99
CA ALA A 22 -30.88 21.62 35.53
C ALA A 22 -31.08 22.00 37.01
N ASP A 23 -30.01 21.91 37.79
CA ASP A 23 -29.75 22.58 39.08
C ASP A 23 -28.22 22.53 39.29
N GLY A 24 -27.42 23.54 39.68
CA GLY A 24 -27.58 24.95 39.99
C GLY A 24 -26.20 25.56 40.35
N ARG A 25 -25.91 26.78 39.84
CA ARG A 25 -25.04 27.91 40.32
C ARG A 25 -23.73 27.64 41.13
N ARG A 26 -22.51 28.02 40.63
CA ARG A 26 -21.76 29.34 40.55
C ARG A 26 -20.85 29.63 41.79
N PRO A 27 -19.88 30.58 41.79
CA PRO A 27 -18.88 31.03 40.78
C PRO A 27 -17.45 31.36 41.33
N GLY A 28 -16.44 31.46 40.44
CA GLY A 28 -15.38 32.49 40.53
C GLY A 28 -13.97 32.10 41.00
N GLN A 29 -12.97 32.26 40.12
CA GLN A 29 -11.75 33.04 40.41
C GLN A 29 -10.98 33.34 39.11
N GLN A 30 -10.76 34.64 38.87
CA GLN A 30 -9.84 35.19 37.87
C GLN A 30 -8.40 35.19 38.42
N GLY A 31 -7.43 34.97 37.54
CA GLY A 31 -6.01 35.23 37.78
C GLY A 31 -5.17 35.04 36.51
N GLN A 32 -4.91 36.13 35.78
CA GLN A 32 -3.83 36.29 34.77
C GLN A 32 -2.45 36.46 35.48
N PRO A 33 -1.32 36.68 34.78
CA PRO A 33 -0.76 36.05 33.59
C PRO A 33 0.73 35.65 33.79
N GLY A 34 1.28 34.83 32.88
CA GLY A 34 2.73 34.80 32.60
C GLY A 34 3.43 33.48 32.84
N HIS A 35 3.98 32.90 31.79
CA HIS A 35 5.43 32.72 31.56
C HIS A 35 5.63 31.88 30.30
N ILE A 36 6.24 32.48 29.28
CA ILE A 36 6.83 31.76 28.14
C ILE A 36 8.18 31.23 28.63
N PRO A 37 8.54 29.98 28.33
CA PRO A 37 9.89 29.74 27.83
C PRO A 37 9.87 29.05 26.48
N ALA A 38 10.55 29.69 25.53
CA ALA A 38 11.02 29.09 24.31
C ALA A 38 12.17 28.12 24.64
N THR A 39 12.08 26.87 24.17
CA THR A 39 13.17 26.10 23.52
C THR A 39 12.70 24.65 23.34
N ALA A 40 12.44 24.25 22.10
CA ALA A 40 12.28 22.84 21.71
C ALA A 40 12.96 22.62 20.35
N LEU A 41 14.28 22.81 20.35
CA LEU A 41 15.20 22.15 19.44
C LEU A 41 15.67 20.89 20.17
N GLY A 42 15.27 19.71 19.70
CA GLY A 42 15.60 18.44 20.34
C GLY A 42 15.18 17.25 19.50
N GLN A 43 16.10 16.81 18.65
CA GLN A 43 16.36 15.44 18.19
C GLN A 43 15.20 14.42 18.29
N GLN A 44 14.59 14.12 17.14
CA GLN A 44 13.88 12.86 16.94
C GLN A 44 14.90 11.71 16.87
N GLN A 45 15.06 10.97 17.96
CA GLN A 45 15.42 9.56 17.89
C GLN A 45 14.57 8.75 18.88
N ARG A 46 13.82 7.82 18.28
CA ARG A 46 13.60 6.42 18.70
C ARG A 46 12.71 6.17 19.93
N ASP A 47 11.71 5.33 19.67
CA ASP A 47 11.00 4.40 20.56
C ASP A 47 10.65 4.87 21.98
N GLY A 48 9.34 4.98 22.25
CA GLY A 48 8.86 5.34 23.58
C GLY A 48 7.38 5.12 23.81
N ARG A 49 6.95 3.85 23.72
CA ARG A 49 5.73 3.35 24.39
C ARG A 49 5.90 3.60 25.89
N ARG A 50 4.94 4.26 26.55
CA ARG A 50 4.89 4.32 28.03
C ARG A 50 4.10 3.11 28.53
N PRO A 51 4.66 2.18 29.32
CA PRO A 51 3.88 1.13 29.97
C PRO A 51 3.06 1.74 31.10
N GLY A 52 1.77 1.40 31.14
CA GLY A 52 1.02 1.41 32.40
C GLY A 52 1.62 0.36 33.35
N PRO A 53 1.44 0.51 34.67
CA PRO A 53 1.87 -0.52 35.61
C PRO A 53 1.05 -1.78 35.32
N ASP A 54 1.72 -2.94 35.35
CA ASP A 54 1.18 -4.29 35.17
C ASP A 54 1.11 -4.82 33.72
N GLY A 55 2.22 -5.46 33.31
CA GLY A 55 2.32 -6.29 32.11
C GLY A 55 3.76 -6.39 31.63
N ARG A 56 4.50 -7.42 32.06
CA ARG A 56 5.89 -7.68 31.61
C ARG A 56 5.93 -7.85 30.09
N GLY A 57 6.34 -6.81 29.36
CA GLY A 57 6.73 -6.92 27.96
C GLY A 57 8.07 -7.67 27.83
N PRO A 58 8.34 -8.32 26.68
CA PRO A 58 9.62 -8.98 26.43
C PRO A 58 10.76 -7.95 26.48
N THR A 59 11.82 -8.28 27.23
CA THR A 59 13.04 -7.47 27.33
C THR A 59 13.63 -7.25 25.93
N PRO A 60 14.09 -6.03 25.56
CA PRO A 60 14.78 -5.81 24.29
C PRO A 60 15.98 -6.76 24.20
N ALA A 61 16.06 -7.55 23.13
CA ALA A 61 17.19 -8.45 22.91
C ALA A 61 18.49 -7.64 22.84
N GLN A 62 19.47 -8.01 23.66
CA GLN A 62 20.76 -7.31 23.71
C GLN A 62 21.58 -7.65 22.45
N PRO A 63 22.12 -6.65 21.72
CA PRO A 63 23.04 -6.89 20.62
C PRO A 63 24.29 -7.64 21.09
N VAL A 64 24.67 -8.68 20.36
CA VAL A 64 25.92 -9.42 20.57
C VAL A 64 26.95 -8.91 19.56
N ALA A 65 28.03 -8.30 20.04
CA ALA A 65 29.11 -7.82 19.17
C ALA A 65 29.92 -9.01 18.63
N VAL A 66 30.05 -9.10 17.29
CA VAL A 66 30.82 -10.14 16.60
C VAL A 66 32.16 -9.60 16.08
N SER A 67 32.23 -8.28 15.87
CA SER A 67 33.47 -7.52 15.64
C SER A 67 33.25 -6.05 16.04
N GLU A 68 34.27 -5.20 15.90
CA GLU A 68 34.15 -3.75 16.17
C GLU A 68 33.09 -3.06 15.29
N THR A 69 32.84 -3.60 14.10
CA THR A 69 31.90 -3.02 13.12
C THR A 69 30.63 -3.87 12.94
N THR A 70 30.55 -5.06 13.54
CA THR A 70 29.46 -6.01 13.30
C THR A 70 28.83 -6.50 14.59
N SER A 71 27.51 -6.48 14.65
CA SER A 71 26.73 -7.03 15.77
C SER A 71 25.56 -7.87 15.27
N VAL A 72 25.12 -8.83 16.08
CA VAL A 72 23.94 -9.68 15.83
C VAL A 72 22.90 -9.40 16.89
N VAL A 73 21.67 -9.14 16.48
CA VAL A 73 20.54 -8.79 17.34
C VAL A 73 19.46 -9.86 17.17
N PRO A 74 19.23 -10.73 18.17
CA PRO A 74 18.13 -11.69 18.14
C PRO A 74 16.78 -10.97 18.08
N ARG A 75 15.80 -11.49 17.32
CA ARG A 75 14.47 -10.86 17.20
C ARG A 75 13.40 -11.60 17.99
N GLY A 76 13.48 -11.62 19.31
CA GLY A 76 12.39 -12.09 20.21
C GLY A 76 12.06 -13.60 20.13
N ASP A 77 12.06 -14.21 18.94
CA ASP A 77 12.13 -15.63 18.68
C ASP A 77 13.61 -16.06 18.55
N ARG A 78 13.91 -17.34 18.80
CA ARG A 78 15.28 -17.88 18.65
C ARG A 78 15.65 -18.18 17.20
N ASN A 79 14.70 -18.00 16.29
CA ASN A 79 14.80 -18.40 14.89
C ASN A 79 15.07 -17.20 13.95
N SER A 80 15.04 -15.98 14.47
CA SER A 80 15.25 -14.76 13.69
C SER A 80 16.29 -13.85 14.33
N PHE A 81 17.13 -13.22 13.52
CA PHE A 81 18.12 -12.25 13.97
C PHE A 81 18.45 -11.23 12.90
N ASP A 82 18.98 -10.08 13.33
CA ASP A 82 19.53 -9.04 12.48
C ASP A 82 21.04 -8.95 12.65
N ILE A 83 21.79 -9.07 11.56
CA ILE A 83 23.19 -8.69 11.51
C ILE A 83 23.24 -7.20 11.14
N ARG A 84 23.91 -6.40 11.97
CA ARG A 84 24.15 -4.98 11.72
C ARG A 84 25.64 -4.78 11.51
N HIS A 85 26.02 -4.32 10.32
CA HIS A 85 27.42 -4.07 9.95
C HIS A 85 27.62 -2.60 9.58
N LYS A 86 28.66 -1.96 10.09
CA LYS A 86 29.03 -0.58 9.76
C LYS A 86 30.14 -0.57 8.72
N ASN A 87 29.84 -0.02 7.55
CA ASN A 87 30.77 0.11 6.44
C ASN A 87 31.79 1.24 6.70
N PRO A 88 32.99 1.18 6.07
CA PRO A 88 34.00 2.23 6.18
C PRO A 88 33.54 3.61 5.69
N ASP A 89 32.62 3.66 4.74
CA ASP A 89 32.01 4.89 4.22
C ASP A 89 31.00 5.54 5.19
N GLY A 90 30.78 4.93 6.35
CA GLY A 90 29.83 5.38 7.37
C GLY A 90 28.41 4.86 7.20
N SER A 91 28.10 4.18 6.10
CA SER A 91 26.81 3.51 5.92
C SER A 91 26.66 2.27 6.81
N GLN A 92 25.43 1.84 7.05
CA GLN A 92 25.09 0.68 7.86
C GLN A 92 24.34 -0.34 7.02
N MET A 93 24.86 -1.56 6.93
CA MET A 93 24.14 -2.70 6.39
C MET A 93 23.35 -3.41 7.48
N VAL A 94 22.12 -3.79 7.17
CA VAL A 94 21.28 -4.64 8.02
C VAL A 94 20.87 -5.86 7.23
N ILE A 95 21.17 -7.05 7.75
CA ILE A 95 20.81 -8.34 7.17
C ILE A 95 19.87 -9.02 8.14
N SER A 96 18.66 -9.28 7.69
CA SER A 96 17.63 -9.98 8.43
C SER A 96 17.64 -11.45 8.03
N GLN A 97 17.63 -12.37 9.00
CA GLN A 97 17.46 -13.80 8.73
C GLN A 97 16.34 -14.39 9.59
N LYS A 98 15.57 -15.32 9.01
CA LYS A 98 14.57 -16.13 9.70
C LYS A 98 14.65 -17.59 9.26
N LEU A 99 14.66 -18.51 10.23
CA LEU A 99 14.52 -19.95 10.01
C LEU A 99 13.03 -20.30 9.92
N MET A 100 12.63 -20.88 8.79
CA MET A 100 11.26 -21.29 8.50
C MET A 100 10.94 -22.66 9.12
N PRO A 101 9.65 -22.99 9.33
CA PRO A 101 9.24 -24.29 9.89
C PRO A 101 9.68 -25.51 9.08
N ASP A 102 9.87 -25.36 7.77
CA ASP A 102 10.37 -26.40 6.85
C ASP A 102 11.90 -26.57 6.90
N GLY A 103 12.59 -25.84 7.79
CA GLY A 103 14.05 -25.83 7.92
C GLY A 103 14.77 -24.93 6.93
N THR A 104 14.06 -24.30 5.99
CA THR A 104 14.66 -23.33 5.05
C THR A 104 14.97 -22.00 5.75
N LYS A 105 15.94 -21.24 5.21
CA LYS A 105 16.33 -19.94 5.75
C LYS A 105 15.95 -18.85 4.77
N LYS A 106 15.21 -17.85 5.24
CA LYS A 106 14.92 -16.63 4.49
C LYS A 106 15.84 -15.52 4.95
N VAL A 107 16.39 -14.78 3.98
CA VAL A 107 17.29 -13.66 4.22
C VAL A 107 16.83 -12.46 3.41
N SER A 108 16.82 -11.29 4.03
CA SER A 108 16.69 -10.00 3.37
C SER A 108 17.74 -9.04 3.90
N GLY A 109 17.93 -7.91 3.24
CA GLY A 109 18.82 -6.89 3.76
C GLY A 109 18.74 -5.58 3.01
N PHE A 110 19.25 -4.55 3.65
CA PHE A 110 19.32 -3.20 3.10
C PHE A 110 20.59 -2.50 3.57
N GLN A 111 21.06 -1.57 2.76
CA GLN A 111 22.05 -0.59 3.17
C GLN A 111 21.35 0.70 3.57
N GLN A 112 21.74 1.28 4.69
CA GLN A 112 21.23 2.52 5.22
C GLN A 112 22.34 3.57 5.29
N THR A 113 22.06 4.77 4.81
CA THR A 113 22.97 5.91 4.89
C THR A 113 22.22 7.10 5.49
N GLU A 114 22.80 7.71 6.51
CA GLU A 114 22.30 8.94 7.11
C GLU A 114 23.03 10.14 6.49
N ASP A 115 22.31 11.02 5.81
CA ASP A 115 22.84 12.29 5.34
C ASP A 115 22.53 13.38 6.37
N LEU A 116 23.55 13.69 7.17
CA LEU A 116 23.46 14.71 8.23
C LEU A 116 23.20 16.13 7.70
N ARG A 117 23.57 16.43 6.44
CA ARG A 117 23.36 17.76 5.86
C ARG A 117 21.89 18.01 5.52
N SER A 118 21.26 17.01 4.92
CA SER A 118 19.83 17.08 4.56
C SER A 118 18.90 16.58 5.67
N GLY A 119 19.45 15.95 6.72
CA GLY A 119 18.66 15.30 7.77
C GLY A 119 17.83 14.13 7.23
N THR A 120 18.32 13.44 6.20
CA THR A 120 17.62 12.33 5.55
C THR A 120 18.26 10.99 5.86
N THR A 121 17.44 9.95 5.95
CA THR A 121 17.86 8.56 6.00
C THR A 121 17.52 7.90 4.67
N ASN A 122 18.52 7.35 4.00
CA ASN A 122 18.36 6.62 2.75
C ASN A 122 18.53 5.13 3.02
N ARG A 123 17.58 4.31 2.57
CA ARG A 123 17.64 2.84 2.65
C ARG A 123 17.55 2.28 1.24
N VAL A 124 18.46 1.40 0.87
CA VAL A 124 18.51 0.75 -0.43
C VAL A 124 18.45 -0.77 -0.24
N ALA A 125 17.50 -1.41 -0.91
CA ALA A 125 17.29 -2.85 -0.88
C ALA A 125 16.84 -3.31 -2.27
N ASN A 126 17.49 -4.33 -2.85
CA ASN A 126 17.05 -4.97 -4.11
C ASN A 126 16.71 -3.99 -5.26
N GLY A 127 17.45 -2.88 -5.40
CA GLY A 127 17.20 -1.86 -6.42
C GLY A 127 16.07 -0.87 -6.10
N GLN A 128 15.44 -0.98 -4.93
CA GLN A 128 14.49 -0.01 -4.38
C GLN A 128 15.17 0.91 -3.37
N ARG A 129 14.72 2.17 -3.31
CA ARG A 129 15.24 3.20 -2.42
C ARG A 129 14.12 3.88 -1.65
N VAL A 130 14.26 3.91 -0.33
CA VAL A 130 13.41 4.68 0.57
C VAL A 130 14.24 5.81 1.18
N THR A 131 13.81 7.05 0.98
CA THR A 131 14.40 8.23 1.60
C THR A 131 13.39 8.83 2.57
N VAL A 132 13.72 8.83 3.86
CA VAL A 132 12.92 9.47 4.90
C VAL A 132 13.59 10.80 5.27
N GLY A 133 12.87 11.89 5.07
CA GLY A 133 13.25 13.22 5.55
C GLY A 133 12.37 13.67 6.71
N LYS A 134 12.61 14.90 7.18
CA LYS A 134 11.88 15.49 8.31
C LYS A 134 10.35 15.48 8.12
N ASP A 135 9.90 15.80 6.92
CA ASP A 135 8.47 16.02 6.61
C ASP A 135 7.99 15.21 5.39
N PHE A 136 8.75 14.21 4.95
CA PHE A 136 8.37 13.37 3.81
C PHE A 136 9.01 11.97 3.86
N GLU A 137 8.33 11.02 3.23
CA GLU A 137 8.87 9.73 2.80
C GLU A 137 8.88 9.72 1.26
N ARG A 138 10.01 9.39 0.66
CA ARG A 138 10.17 9.23 -0.78
C ARG A 138 10.55 7.79 -1.07
N LEU A 139 9.80 7.14 -1.94
CA LEU A 139 10.06 5.80 -2.41
C LEU A 139 10.34 5.83 -3.92
N SER A 140 11.47 5.26 -4.32
CA SER A 140 11.85 5.10 -5.72
C SER A 140 12.13 3.64 -6.00
N VAL A 141 11.74 3.17 -7.18
CA VAL A 141 11.96 1.77 -7.61
C VAL A 141 12.87 1.81 -8.83
N GLY A 142 14.15 1.46 -8.66
CA GLY A 142 15.17 1.53 -9.71
C GLY A 142 15.21 2.90 -10.43
N GLY A 143 15.25 2.85 -11.77
CA GLY A 143 15.11 4.02 -12.63
C GLY A 143 13.66 4.41 -12.96
N GLY A 144 12.68 3.89 -12.21
CA GLY A 144 11.25 4.22 -12.33
C GLY A 144 10.88 5.51 -11.59
N PRO A 145 9.57 5.82 -11.46
CA PRO A 145 9.15 7.02 -10.76
C PRO A 145 9.46 6.98 -9.27
N ALA A 146 9.53 8.18 -8.71
CA ALA A 146 9.60 8.42 -7.29
C ALA A 146 8.24 8.88 -6.76
N PHE A 147 7.77 8.22 -5.71
CA PHE A 147 6.56 8.58 -4.97
C PHE A 147 6.95 9.30 -3.69
N VAL A 148 6.32 10.44 -3.42
CA VAL A 148 6.58 11.24 -2.23
C VAL A 148 5.28 11.35 -1.44
N THR A 149 5.33 10.97 -0.17
CA THR A 149 4.26 11.21 0.80
C THR A 149 4.75 12.22 1.82
N LYS A 150 4.12 13.39 1.88
CA LYS A 150 4.44 14.44 2.84
C LYS A 150 3.73 14.16 4.17
N ARG A 151 4.31 14.62 5.28
CA ARG A 151 3.76 14.46 6.64
C ARG A 151 2.37 15.05 6.81
N ASN A 152 2.00 16.04 6.01
CA ASN A 152 0.66 16.64 6.00
C ASN A 152 -0.37 15.80 5.20
N GLY A 153 0.04 14.71 4.55
CA GLY A 153 -0.84 13.85 3.75
C GLY A 153 -0.88 14.18 2.27
N LEU A 154 -0.22 15.25 1.82
CA LEU A 154 -0.09 15.53 0.38
C LEU A 154 0.89 14.54 -0.28
N ARG A 155 0.53 14.07 -1.47
CA ARG A 155 1.32 13.11 -2.23
C ARG A 155 1.73 13.66 -3.60
N GLU A 156 2.78 13.10 -4.15
CA GLU A 156 3.29 13.42 -5.48
C GLU A 156 3.97 12.19 -6.07
N ALA A 157 3.87 12.01 -7.39
CA ALA A 157 4.72 11.07 -8.11
C ALA A 157 5.48 11.83 -9.19
N VAL A 158 6.78 11.57 -9.30
CA VAL A 158 7.68 12.21 -10.26
C VAL A 158 8.30 11.14 -11.15
N LEU A 159 8.21 11.32 -12.46
CA LEU A 159 8.76 10.40 -13.45
C LEU A 159 10.30 10.54 -13.56
N PRO A 160 11.00 9.58 -14.17
CA PRO A 160 12.47 9.61 -14.26
C PRO A 160 13.05 10.84 -14.97
N ASP A 161 12.26 11.49 -15.83
CA ASP A 161 12.64 12.73 -16.52
C ASP A 161 12.45 13.99 -15.65
N GLY A 162 12.02 13.83 -14.39
CA GLY A 162 11.82 14.91 -13.42
C GLY A 162 10.46 15.60 -13.51
N ARG A 163 9.60 15.26 -14.46
CA ARG A 163 8.25 15.85 -14.53
C ARG A 163 7.27 15.10 -13.64
N PRO A 164 6.29 15.79 -13.03
CA PRO A 164 5.28 15.13 -12.21
C PRO A 164 4.40 14.22 -13.07
N ALA A 165 4.03 13.08 -12.49
CA ALA A 165 2.97 12.21 -12.99
C ALA A 165 1.63 12.59 -12.35
N PHE A 166 1.65 12.90 -11.05
CA PHE A 166 0.58 13.60 -10.36
C PHE A 166 1.14 14.44 -9.20
N GLN A 167 0.39 15.45 -8.77
CA GLN A 167 0.73 16.27 -7.62
C GLN A 167 -0.52 16.70 -6.83
N ASP A 168 -0.44 16.61 -5.50
CA ASP A 168 -1.48 17.06 -4.58
C ASP A 168 -1.26 18.49 -4.12
N ARG A 169 -2.37 19.22 -3.97
CA ARG A 169 -2.43 20.50 -3.26
C ARG A 169 -3.69 20.59 -2.41
N TYR A 170 -3.65 21.39 -1.36
CA TYR A 170 -4.88 21.76 -0.66
C TYR A 170 -5.65 22.84 -1.42
N THR A 171 -6.97 22.71 -1.43
CA THR A 171 -7.88 23.72 -1.95
C THR A 171 -9.17 23.75 -1.11
N SER A 172 -10.04 24.72 -1.38
CA SER A 172 -11.37 24.80 -0.79
C SER A 172 -12.40 24.27 -1.78
N PHE A 173 -13.33 23.46 -1.29
CA PHE A 173 -14.51 23.01 -2.02
C PHE A 173 -15.76 23.58 -1.37
N ARG A 174 -16.63 24.16 -2.18
CA ARG A 174 -17.91 24.69 -1.74
C ARG A 174 -19.00 23.66 -1.97
N ASP A 175 -19.59 23.16 -0.90
CA ASP A 175 -20.71 22.22 -0.95
C ASP A 175 -22.01 22.90 -1.41
N ARG A 176 -23.01 22.09 -1.76
CA ARG A 176 -24.31 22.58 -2.28
C ARG A 176 -25.08 23.48 -1.29
N ASN A 177 -24.87 23.28 0.00
CA ASN A 177 -25.42 24.11 1.08
C ASN A 177 -24.63 25.42 1.28
N GLY A 178 -23.59 25.67 0.47
CA GLY A 178 -22.76 26.86 0.53
C GLY A 178 -21.60 26.78 1.53
N SER A 179 -21.48 25.71 2.34
CA SER A 179 -20.34 25.55 3.25
C SER A 179 -19.06 25.29 2.48
N GLU A 180 -17.97 25.94 2.90
CA GLU A 180 -16.64 25.62 2.40
C GLU A 180 -15.96 24.60 3.31
N ARG A 181 -15.22 23.69 2.69
CA ARG A 181 -14.34 22.78 3.40
C ARG A 181 -13.07 22.53 2.63
N ARG A 182 -12.03 22.17 3.37
CA ARG A 182 -10.73 21.84 2.82
C ARG A 182 -10.78 20.48 2.15
N VAL A 183 -10.26 20.41 0.93
CA VAL A 183 -10.08 19.19 0.15
C VAL A 183 -8.65 19.12 -0.36
N ILE A 184 -8.23 17.95 -0.82
CA ILE A 184 -7.03 17.77 -1.61
C ILE A 184 -7.44 17.68 -3.08
N GLU A 185 -6.73 18.44 -3.91
CA GLU A 185 -6.81 18.37 -5.35
C GLU A 185 -5.58 17.65 -5.87
N ARG A 186 -5.76 16.50 -6.51
CA ARG A 186 -4.68 15.77 -7.23
C ARG A 186 -4.77 16.12 -8.71
N THR A 187 -3.75 16.80 -9.21
CA THR A 187 -3.61 17.05 -10.64
C THR A 187 -2.81 15.91 -11.25
N HIS A 188 -3.37 15.22 -12.25
CA HIS A 188 -2.71 14.17 -13.00
C HIS A 188 -2.16 14.73 -14.32
N TYR A 189 -0.85 14.54 -14.53
CA TYR A 189 -0.09 14.98 -15.70
C TYR A 189 0.26 13.82 -16.63
N ALA A 190 0.18 12.59 -16.13
CA ALA A 190 0.41 11.38 -16.91
C ALA A 190 -0.62 10.31 -16.55
N HIS A 191 -0.86 9.41 -17.50
CA HIS A 191 -1.56 8.16 -17.30
C HIS A 191 -0.70 6.99 -17.75
N TRP A 192 -1.03 5.78 -17.30
CA TRP A 192 -0.32 4.57 -17.71
C TRP A 192 -1.07 3.84 -18.79
N SER A 193 -0.32 3.34 -19.76
CA SER A 193 -0.83 2.54 -20.87
C SER A 193 0.29 1.67 -21.41
N HIS A 194 0.04 0.37 -21.54
CA HIS A 194 0.99 -0.63 -22.01
C HIS A 194 2.30 -0.64 -21.20
N GLY A 195 2.19 -0.50 -19.88
CA GLY A 195 3.34 -0.44 -18.98
C GLY A 195 4.27 0.76 -19.23
N ARG A 196 3.76 1.85 -19.79
CA ARG A 196 4.51 3.10 -19.98
C ARG A 196 3.71 4.31 -19.48
N PRO A 197 4.36 5.31 -18.89
CA PRO A 197 3.73 6.59 -18.60
C PRO A 197 3.60 7.40 -19.90
N HIS A 198 2.41 7.95 -20.13
CA HIS A 198 2.10 8.88 -21.22
C HIS A 198 1.60 10.19 -20.62
N TYR A 199 2.22 11.30 -21.01
CA TYR A 199 1.74 12.62 -20.60
C TYR A 199 0.41 12.92 -21.27
N VAL A 200 -0.51 13.50 -20.51
CA VAL A 200 -1.76 14.00 -21.06
C VAL A 200 -1.58 15.41 -21.58
N ASP A 201 -2.17 15.71 -22.73
CA ASP A 201 -2.17 17.08 -23.29
C ASP A 201 -2.90 18.07 -22.36
N ARG A 202 -3.90 17.57 -21.63
CA ARG A 202 -4.69 18.34 -20.67
C ARG A 202 -4.66 17.63 -19.32
N PRO A 203 -3.93 18.16 -18.33
CA PRO A 203 -3.98 17.64 -16.97
C PRO A 203 -5.42 17.60 -16.46
N PHE A 204 -5.78 16.51 -15.79
CA PHE A 204 -7.10 16.35 -15.21
C PHE A 204 -7.00 16.29 -13.68
N VAL A 205 -8.09 16.69 -13.02
CA VAL A 205 -8.13 16.88 -11.58
C VAL A 205 -9.05 15.86 -10.93
N ARG A 206 -8.58 15.29 -9.82
CA ARG A 206 -9.37 14.49 -8.89
C ARG A 206 -9.42 15.17 -7.52
N LEU A 207 -10.57 15.07 -6.86
CA LEU A 207 -10.79 15.68 -5.54
C LEU A 207 -10.84 14.61 -4.45
N TYR A 208 -10.28 14.92 -3.29
CA TYR A 208 -10.22 14.02 -2.16
C TYR A 208 -10.61 14.76 -0.89
N ASP A 209 -11.35 14.09 -0.03
CA ASP A 209 -11.68 14.60 1.29
C ASP A 209 -10.55 14.40 2.26
N VAL A 210 -10.24 15.44 3.03
CA VAL A 210 -9.23 15.36 4.08
C VAL A 210 -9.83 14.58 5.26
N GLY A 211 -9.13 13.54 5.67
CA GLY A 211 -9.47 12.72 6.82
C GLY A 211 -8.27 12.44 7.71
N GLN A 212 -8.51 11.65 8.76
CA GLN A 212 -7.47 11.14 9.63
C GLN A 212 -7.77 9.70 10.04
N ILE A 213 -6.73 8.89 10.15
CA ILE A 213 -6.77 7.54 10.72
C ILE A 213 -5.74 7.52 11.85
N TYR A 214 -6.18 7.32 13.09
CA TYR A 214 -5.32 7.40 14.29
C TYR A 214 -4.46 8.69 14.36
N GLY A 215 -5.04 9.82 13.94
CA GLY A 215 -4.36 11.12 13.91
C GLY A 215 -3.37 11.31 12.74
N ALA A 216 -3.11 10.27 11.94
CA ALA A 216 -2.35 10.40 10.70
C ALA A 216 -3.25 10.92 9.57
N PRO A 217 -2.82 11.92 8.78
CA PRO A 217 -3.63 12.48 7.72
C PRO A 217 -3.82 11.48 6.57
N VAL A 218 -5.05 11.39 6.08
CA VAL A 218 -5.42 10.60 4.89
C VAL A 218 -6.27 11.42 3.94
N ALA A 219 -6.39 10.94 2.70
CA ALA A 219 -7.25 11.48 1.68
C ALA A 219 -8.31 10.43 1.31
N TYR A 220 -9.56 10.82 1.09
CA TYR A 220 -10.63 9.96 0.62
C TYR A 220 -11.07 10.38 -0.77
N TYR A 221 -10.81 9.57 -1.80
CA TYR A 221 -11.18 9.93 -3.16
C TYR A 221 -12.68 10.18 -3.29
N ARG A 222 -13.05 11.33 -3.88
CA ARG A 222 -14.43 11.64 -4.25
C ARG A 222 -14.69 11.17 -5.69
N PRO A 223 -15.55 10.17 -5.87
CA PRO A 223 -16.10 9.81 -7.18
C PRO A 223 -16.65 10.99 -7.98
N ALA A 224 -16.34 11.03 -9.28
CA ALA A 224 -17.10 11.83 -10.21
C ALA A 224 -18.54 11.31 -10.32
N ARG A 225 -19.52 12.21 -10.30
CA ARG A 225 -20.92 11.82 -10.48
C ARG A 225 -21.27 11.79 -11.96
N PHE A 226 -21.42 10.58 -12.51
CA PHE A 226 -22.03 10.43 -13.83
C PHE A 226 -23.55 10.62 -13.79
N THR A 227 -24.16 10.85 -14.96
CA THR A 227 -25.62 10.87 -15.08
C THR A 227 -26.19 9.47 -14.80
N TYR A 228 -27.44 9.37 -14.32
CA TYR A 228 -28.08 8.08 -14.04
C TYR A 228 -28.04 7.12 -15.25
N VAL A 229 -28.20 7.66 -16.46
CA VAL A 229 -28.13 6.88 -17.71
C VAL A 229 -26.77 6.23 -17.90
N ALA A 230 -25.68 6.86 -17.47
CA ALA A 230 -24.34 6.30 -17.57
C ALA A 230 -24.13 5.10 -16.63
N TYR A 231 -24.91 4.97 -15.55
CA TYR A 231 -24.84 3.82 -14.66
C TYR A 231 -25.68 2.62 -15.13
N ARG A 232 -26.72 2.86 -15.93
CA ARG A 232 -27.67 1.82 -16.38
C ARG A 232 -27.00 0.60 -17.03
N PRO A 233 -25.97 0.74 -17.90
CA PRO A 233 -25.30 -0.40 -18.50
C PRO A 233 -24.72 -1.37 -17.46
N TYR A 234 -24.29 -0.89 -16.30
CA TYR A 234 -23.65 -1.69 -15.24
C TYR A 234 -24.63 -2.53 -14.41
N TYR A 235 -25.93 -2.39 -14.66
CA TYR A 235 -26.99 -3.17 -14.01
C TYR A 235 -27.73 -4.09 -14.97
N GLN A 236 -27.31 -4.13 -16.23
CA GLN A 236 -27.94 -4.93 -17.29
C GLN A 236 -26.86 -5.75 -18.00
N ARG A 237 -27.25 -6.89 -18.58
CA ARG A 237 -26.34 -7.64 -19.44
C ARG A 237 -26.10 -6.88 -20.75
N PHE A 238 -24.95 -7.09 -21.37
CA PHE A 238 -24.72 -6.62 -22.72
C PHE A 238 -25.76 -7.24 -23.67
N ALA A 239 -26.29 -6.44 -24.58
CA ALA A 239 -27.24 -6.92 -25.59
C ALA A 239 -26.58 -7.94 -26.54
N VAL A 240 -25.28 -7.78 -26.79
CA VAL A 240 -24.44 -8.73 -27.54
C VAL A 240 -23.23 -9.05 -26.66
N PRO A 241 -22.97 -10.33 -26.33
CA PRO A 241 -21.79 -10.71 -25.57
C PRO A 241 -20.51 -10.25 -26.25
N LEU A 242 -19.59 -9.67 -25.49
CA LEU A 242 -18.28 -9.25 -25.97
C LEU A 242 -17.34 -10.44 -25.99
N ALA A 243 -16.78 -10.79 -27.15
CA ALA A 243 -15.75 -11.84 -27.21
C ALA A 243 -14.45 -11.34 -26.56
N LEU A 244 -13.68 -12.21 -25.92
CA LEU A 244 -12.40 -11.84 -25.30
C LEU A 244 -11.44 -11.21 -26.32
N ALA A 245 -11.42 -11.71 -27.56
CA ALA A 245 -10.64 -11.17 -28.67
C ALA A 245 -11.11 -9.79 -29.17
N SER A 246 -12.25 -9.31 -28.66
CA SER A 246 -12.79 -7.95 -28.82
C SER A 246 -12.87 -7.23 -27.47
N VAL A 247 -12.07 -7.69 -26.49
CA VAL A 247 -11.71 -6.97 -25.25
C VAL A 247 -10.21 -6.67 -25.31
N VAL A 248 -9.72 -6.27 -26.49
CA VAL A 248 -8.30 -6.08 -26.81
C VAL A 248 -7.75 -4.88 -26.04
N THR A 249 -7.46 -5.12 -24.77
CA THR A 249 -6.39 -4.46 -24.07
C THR A 249 -5.16 -5.35 -24.25
N VAL A 250 -4.43 -5.19 -25.37
CA VAL A 250 -3.08 -5.78 -25.53
C VAL A 250 -2.18 -5.14 -24.47
N GLY A 251 -2.26 -5.59 -23.22
CA GLY A 251 -1.53 -5.04 -22.08
C GLY A 251 -1.95 -5.70 -20.78
N ALA A 252 -3.26 -5.80 -20.55
CA ALA A 252 -3.87 -6.49 -19.41
C ALA A 252 -3.59 -7.99 -19.38
N VAL A 253 -3.60 -8.64 -20.55
CA VAL A 253 -3.53 -10.13 -20.68
C VAL A 253 -2.10 -10.68 -20.55
N ALA A 254 -1.07 -9.84 -20.67
CA ALA A 254 0.32 -10.27 -20.47
C ALA A 254 0.74 -10.26 -18.99
N ALA A 255 0.08 -9.44 -18.18
CA ALA A 255 0.40 -9.20 -16.77
C ALA A 255 -0.18 -10.27 -15.84
N VAL A 256 -1.33 -10.82 -16.19
CA VAL A 256 -2.17 -11.64 -15.30
C VAL A 256 -2.68 -12.87 -16.03
N ALA A 257 -2.65 -14.02 -15.36
CA ALA A 257 -3.31 -15.25 -15.78
C ALA A 257 -4.45 -15.59 -14.81
N PHE A 258 -5.68 -15.49 -15.30
CA PHE A 258 -6.86 -15.95 -14.56
C PHE A 258 -6.96 -17.47 -14.62
N ALA A 259 -7.22 -18.11 -13.48
CA ALA A 259 -7.42 -19.55 -13.40
C ALA A 259 -8.55 -20.07 -14.32
N SER A 260 -9.57 -19.24 -14.56
CA SER A 260 -10.59 -19.50 -15.58
C SER A 260 -10.68 -18.32 -16.56
N GLN A 261 -10.14 -18.49 -17.78
CA GLN A 261 -10.23 -17.43 -18.79
C GLN A 261 -11.64 -17.41 -19.41
N PRO A 262 -12.35 -16.27 -19.36
CA PRO A 262 -13.64 -16.14 -20.02
C PRO A 262 -13.42 -16.03 -21.53
N THR A 263 -14.19 -16.76 -22.33
CA THR A 263 -14.17 -16.61 -23.80
C THR A 263 -15.03 -15.43 -24.26
N THR A 264 -16.03 -15.05 -23.46
CA THR A 264 -16.97 -13.96 -23.72
C THR A 264 -17.41 -13.30 -22.40
N TYR A 265 -17.83 -12.04 -22.47
CA TYR A 265 -18.50 -11.33 -21.38
C TYR A 265 -19.92 -10.94 -21.78
N ASP A 266 -20.91 -11.44 -21.04
CA ASP A 266 -22.31 -11.00 -21.13
C ASP A 266 -22.67 -10.03 -19.98
N ASP A 267 -21.97 -10.12 -18.84
CA ASP A 267 -22.11 -9.21 -17.70
C ASP A 267 -21.01 -8.12 -17.69
N PRO A 268 -21.36 -6.83 -17.78
CA PRO A 268 -20.41 -5.72 -17.65
C PRO A 268 -19.66 -5.72 -16.32
N MET A 269 -20.24 -6.22 -15.23
CA MET A 269 -19.55 -6.33 -13.93
C MET A 269 -18.47 -7.39 -13.94
N ALA A 270 -18.67 -8.49 -14.68
CA ALA A 270 -17.64 -9.51 -14.85
C ALA A 270 -16.43 -8.96 -15.63
N LEU A 271 -16.70 -8.20 -16.70
CA LEU A 271 -15.66 -7.49 -17.46
C LEU A 271 -14.94 -6.46 -16.59
N MET A 272 -15.68 -5.60 -15.90
CA MET A 272 -15.14 -4.56 -15.04
C MET A 272 -14.25 -5.13 -13.91
N GLY A 273 -14.64 -6.27 -13.31
CA GLY A 273 -13.82 -6.94 -12.29
C GLY A 273 -12.49 -7.43 -12.84
N ASP A 274 -12.48 -8.02 -14.03
CA ASP A 274 -11.26 -8.53 -14.65
C ASP A 274 -10.36 -7.36 -15.13
N MET A 275 -10.96 -6.30 -15.68
CA MET A 275 -10.28 -5.04 -16.00
C MET A 275 -9.67 -4.39 -14.75
N GLN A 276 -10.36 -4.43 -13.62
CA GLN A 276 -9.87 -3.86 -12.35
C GLN A 276 -8.58 -4.54 -11.90
N ILE A 277 -8.54 -5.88 -11.94
CA ILE A 277 -7.34 -6.64 -11.60
C ILE A 277 -6.21 -6.30 -12.58
N ALA A 278 -6.48 -6.46 -13.87
CA ALA A 278 -5.43 -6.37 -14.88
C ALA A 278 -4.86 -4.96 -15.03
N SER A 279 -5.69 -3.91 -14.98
CA SER A 279 -5.22 -2.52 -15.02
C SER A 279 -4.34 -2.15 -13.82
N GLY A 280 -4.62 -2.67 -12.63
CA GLY A 280 -3.75 -2.45 -11.47
C GLY A 280 -2.35 -3.05 -11.65
N PHE A 281 -2.25 -4.26 -12.21
CA PHE A 281 -0.94 -4.84 -12.57
C PHE A 281 -0.29 -4.13 -13.76
N GLU A 282 -1.04 -3.69 -14.76
CA GLU A 282 -0.54 -2.89 -15.88
C GLU A 282 0.09 -1.57 -15.42
N GLU A 283 -0.57 -0.87 -14.49
CA GLU A 283 0.00 0.30 -13.80
C GLU A 283 1.32 -0.08 -13.11
N GLY A 284 1.37 -1.22 -12.40
CA GLY A 284 2.58 -1.79 -11.79
C GLY A 284 3.75 -2.03 -12.75
N TYR A 285 3.48 -2.61 -13.92
CA TYR A 285 4.49 -2.73 -14.98
C TYR A 285 4.93 -1.36 -15.49
N GLY A 286 4.01 -0.41 -15.52
CA GLY A 286 4.25 1.00 -15.76
C GLY A 286 5.23 1.68 -14.83
N TYR A 287 5.39 1.13 -13.64
CA TYR A 287 6.32 1.57 -12.61
C TYR A 287 7.61 0.75 -12.57
N SER A 288 7.71 -0.28 -13.41
CA SER A 288 8.92 -1.09 -13.61
C SER A 288 9.82 -0.48 -14.68
N PRO A 289 11.15 -0.66 -14.61
CA PRO A 289 12.08 -0.17 -15.61
C PRO A 289 11.78 -0.86 -16.95
N PRO A 290 12.05 -0.18 -18.07
CA PRO A 290 11.59 -0.62 -19.38
C PRO A 290 12.07 -2.03 -19.73
N TYR A 291 11.23 -2.78 -20.46
CA TYR A 291 11.52 -4.12 -20.96
C TYR A 291 12.92 -4.17 -21.60
N GLY A 292 13.77 -5.09 -21.14
CA GLY A 292 15.15 -5.25 -21.61
C GLY A 292 16.22 -4.47 -20.84
N THR A 293 15.84 -3.65 -19.85
CA THR A 293 16.78 -3.13 -18.86
C THR A 293 16.99 -4.11 -17.71
N THR A 294 18.16 -4.01 -17.08
CA THR A 294 18.56 -4.80 -15.92
C THR A 294 17.45 -4.79 -14.87
N ARG A 295 16.91 -5.97 -14.50
CA ARG A 295 15.83 -6.09 -13.51
C ARG A 295 16.27 -5.44 -12.19
N PHE A 296 15.33 -5.00 -11.35
CA PHE A 296 15.66 -4.35 -10.06
C PHE A 296 16.68 -5.15 -9.24
N TYR A 297 16.49 -6.47 -9.22
CA TYR A 297 17.41 -7.43 -8.64
C TYR A 297 18.80 -7.36 -9.29
N ASP A 298 18.88 -7.32 -10.61
CA ASP A 298 20.14 -7.34 -11.36
C ASP A 298 20.84 -5.97 -11.43
N SER A 299 20.21 -4.90 -10.93
CA SER A 299 20.79 -3.55 -10.95
C SER A 299 22.20 -3.54 -10.31
N PRO A 300 23.13 -2.69 -10.77
CA PRO A 300 24.48 -2.61 -10.17
C PRO A 300 24.45 -2.40 -8.66
N GLU A 301 23.53 -1.56 -8.16
CA GLU A 301 23.30 -1.34 -6.73
C GLU A 301 22.80 -2.63 -6.03
N GLY A 302 21.85 -3.36 -6.64
CA GLY A 302 21.35 -4.63 -6.10
C GLY A 302 22.39 -5.74 -6.07
N VAL A 303 23.19 -5.88 -7.13
CA VAL A 303 24.29 -6.86 -7.22
C VAL A 303 25.38 -6.54 -6.20
N ALA A 304 25.79 -5.28 -6.10
CA ALA A 304 26.80 -4.84 -5.13
C ALA A 304 26.34 -5.09 -3.69
N LEU A 305 25.09 -4.76 -3.36
CA LEU A 305 24.52 -5.01 -2.05
C LEU A 305 24.54 -6.51 -1.69
N ARG A 306 24.14 -7.38 -2.62
CA ARG A 306 24.18 -8.84 -2.38
C ARG A 306 25.60 -9.36 -2.18
N GLY A 307 26.56 -8.87 -2.95
CA GLY A 307 27.98 -9.21 -2.77
C GLY A 307 28.47 -8.87 -1.37
N GLN A 308 28.19 -7.65 -0.91
CA GLN A 308 28.54 -7.20 0.44
C GLN A 308 27.79 -7.99 1.53
N MET A 309 26.50 -8.29 1.34
CA MET A 309 25.73 -9.10 2.28
C MET A 309 26.36 -10.49 2.45
N ALA A 310 26.76 -11.13 1.34
CA ALA A 310 27.41 -12.43 1.38
C ALA A 310 28.76 -12.38 2.12
N GLU A 311 29.53 -11.31 1.93
CA GLU A 311 30.81 -11.09 2.62
C GLU A 311 30.62 -10.90 4.14
N VAL A 312 29.68 -10.04 4.54
CA VAL A 312 29.33 -9.82 5.96
C VAL A 312 28.82 -11.11 6.60
N GLN A 313 27.97 -11.86 5.90
CA GLN A 313 27.50 -13.16 6.39
C GLN A 313 28.65 -14.14 6.59
N GLN A 314 29.57 -14.22 5.62
CA GLN A 314 30.73 -15.10 5.73
C GLN A 314 31.64 -14.68 6.90
N GLN A 315 31.84 -13.38 7.12
CA GLN A 315 32.61 -12.85 8.25
C GLN A 315 31.98 -13.25 9.60
N VAL A 316 30.67 -13.08 9.76
CA VAL A 316 29.96 -13.49 10.97
C VAL A 316 30.10 -15.00 11.20
N LYS A 317 29.94 -15.81 10.14
CA LYS A 317 30.11 -17.27 10.24
C LYS A 317 31.50 -17.65 10.74
N VAL A 318 32.55 -17.04 10.20
CA VAL A 318 33.94 -17.30 10.62
C VAL A 318 34.17 -16.89 12.07
N ASN A 319 33.71 -15.70 12.48
CA ASN A 319 33.91 -15.19 13.83
C ASN A 319 33.14 -15.99 14.89
N VAL A 320 31.90 -16.40 14.59
CA VAL A 320 31.11 -17.24 15.49
C VAL A 320 31.72 -18.63 15.62
N LYS A 321 32.16 -19.25 14.50
CA LYS A 321 32.83 -20.57 14.55
C LYS A 321 34.16 -20.53 15.30
N GLY A 322 34.89 -19.42 15.18
CA GLY A 322 36.18 -19.22 15.85
C GLY A 322 36.07 -18.87 17.33
N ASN A 323 34.86 -18.63 17.87
CA ASN A 323 34.66 -18.19 19.25
C ASN A 323 33.53 -18.98 19.93
N PRO A 324 33.86 -19.90 20.86
CA PRO A 324 32.86 -20.77 21.49
C PRO A 324 31.84 -19.99 22.34
N THR A 325 32.22 -18.84 22.90
CA THR A 325 31.30 -17.97 23.66
C THR A 325 30.26 -17.34 22.73
N LEU A 326 30.67 -16.88 21.55
CA LEU A 326 29.75 -16.36 20.53
C LEU A 326 28.84 -17.47 19.98
N ALA A 327 29.39 -18.66 19.73
CA ALA A 327 28.61 -19.82 19.31
C ALA A 327 27.56 -20.23 20.36
N GLN A 328 27.88 -20.12 21.65
CA GLN A 328 26.94 -20.40 22.74
C GLN A 328 25.85 -19.32 22.87
N GLN A 329 26.17 -18.06 22.55
CA GLN A 329 25.22 -16.94 22.62
C GLN A 329 24.29 -16.85 21.40
N LEU A 330 24.79 -17.18 20.22
CA LEU A 330 24.07 -17.02 18.94
C LEU A 330 23.56 -18.36 18.36
N GLY A 331 23.98 -19.50 18.91
CA GLY A 331 23.75 -20.82 18.32
C GLY A 331 24.62 -21.07 17.08
N GLU A 332 24.35 -22.15 16.34
CA GLU A 332 24.91 -22.30 15.00
C GLU A 332 24.30 -21.25 14.08
N VAL A 333 25.01 -20.14 13.90
CA VAL A 333 24.75 -19.15 12.86
C VAL A 333 25.19 -19.75 11.53
N ASP A 334 24.42 -20.71 11.02
CA ASP A 334 24.63 -21.23 9.68
C ASP A 334 23.92 -20.31 8.68
N LEU A 335 24.73 -19.49 8.00
CA LEU A 335 24.29 -18.41 7.12
C LEU A 335 24.21 -18.82 5.64
N GLN A 336 24.30 -20.12 5.33
CA GLN A 336 24.01 -20.58 3.97
C GLN A 336 22.51 -20.54 3.71
N ALA A 337 22.01 -19.36 3.33
CA ALA A 337 20.74 -19.25 2.66
C ALA A 337 20.97 -19.46 1.17
N SER A 338 20.30 -20.45 0.60
CA SER A 338 20.15 -20.59 -0.85
C SER A 338 19.37 -19.39 -1.37
N SER A 339 20.08 -18.32 -1.73
CA SER A 339 19.59 -17.17 -2.51
C SER A 339 19.04 -17.55 -3.90
N LEU A 340 19.10 -18.84 -4.23
CA LEU A 340 18.71 -19.47 -5.50
C LEU A 340 17.22 -19.44 -5.80
N GLN A 341 16.32 -19.39 -4.80
CA GLN A 341 14.87 -19.34 -5.10
C GLN A 341 14.43 -17.99 -5.69
N VAL A 342 15.14 -16.90 -5.37
CA VAL A 342 14.92 -15.58 -6.02
C VAL A 342 15.45 -15.58 -7.45
N GLN A 343 16.37 -16.49 -7.81
CA GLN A 343 16.99 -16.51 -9.15
C GLN A 343 16.15 -17.23 -10.21
N GLN A 344 15.23 -18.13 -9.85
CA GLN A 344 14.50 -18.94 -10.83
C GLN A 344 13.17 -18.33 -11.31
N GLU A 345 12.51 -17.47 -10.54
CA GLU A 345 11.28 -16.78 -10.98
C GLU A 345 11.58 -15.51 -11.80
N VAL A 346 12.82 -15.03 -11.73
CA VAL A 346 13.31 -13.79 -12.34
C VAL A 346 13.78 -14.04 -13.79
N GLY A 347 13.41 -15.15 -14.42
CA GLY A 347 13.78 -15.47 -15.80
C GLY A 347 12.81 -14.96 -16.86
N ASN A 348 11.50 -14.94 -16.56
CA ASN A 348 10.44 -14.59 -17.54
C ASN A 348 9.41 -13.67 -16.89
N ALA A 349 8.72 -12.84 -17.67
CA ALA A 349 7.51 -12.17 -17.21
C ALA A 349 6.42 -13.25 -17.05
N VAL A 350 6.45 -13.97 -15.93
CA VAL A 350 5.40 -14.94 -15.60
C VAL A 350 4.17 -14.13 -15.21
N PRO A 351 3.04 -14.29 -15.91
CA PRO A 351 1.80 -13.62 -15.53
C PRO A 351 1.42 -13.99 -14.10
N VAL A 352 0.98 -12.99 -13.33
CA VAL A 352 0.53 -13.22 -11.95
C VAL A 352 -0.70 -14.12 -11.98
N GLN A 353 -0.64 -15.22 -11.24
CA GLN A 353 -1.75 -16.17 -11.18
C GLN A 353 -2.85 -15.60 -10.28
N ILE A 354 -4.06 -15.54 -10.81
CA ILE A 354 -5.23 -15.05 -10.09
C ILE A 354 -6.24 -16.19 -9.92
N PRO A 355 -6.41 -16.69 -8.68
CA PRO A 355 -7.43 -17.67 -8.37
C PRO A 355 -8.85 -17.16 -8.65
N GLU A 356 -9.76 -18.09 -8.91
CA GLU A 356 -11.15 -17.74 -9.23
C GLU A 356 -11.86 -17.09 -8.04
N GLU A 357 -11.58 -17.50 -6.79
CA GLU A 357 -12.15 -16.87 -5.61
C GLU A 357 -11.74 -15.39 -5.47
N VAL A 358 -10.49 -15.08 -5.80
CA VAL A 358 -9.93 -13.71 -5.77
C VAL A 358 -10.64 -12.86 -6.81
N ARG A 359 -10.76 -13.38 -8.03
CA ARG A 359 -11.46 -12.72 -9.14
C ARG A 359 -12.92 -12.44 -8.82
N GLN A 360 -13.64 -13.41 -8.27
CA GLN A 360 -15.03 -13.23 -7.84
C GLN A 360 -15.16 -12.20 -6.73
N GLN A 361 -14.21 -12.16 -5.80
CA GLN A 361 -14.22 -11.20 -4.71
C GLN A 361 -13.98 -9.76 -5.20
N VAL A 362 -13.05 -9.55 -6.14
CA VAL A 362 -12.85 -8.25 -6.78
C VAL A 362 -14.09 -7.80 -7.55
N ARG A 363 -14.77 -8.71 -8.27
CA ARG A 363 -16.05 -8.38 -8.95
C ARG A 363 -17.12 -7.87 -7.99
N LYS A 364 -17.24 -8.47 -6.80
CA LYS A 364 -18.16 -8.00 -5.75
C LYS A 364 -17.77 -6.60 -5.26
N GLN A 365 -16.49 -6.34 -5.05
CA GLN A 365 -15.99 -5.03 -4.63
C GLN A 365 -16.17 -3.96 -5.71
N VAL A 366 -16.00 -4.30 -6.98
CA VAL A 366 -16.29 -3.41 -8.11
C VAL A 366 -17.77 -3.03 -8.10
N ARG A 367 -18.68 -4.01 -7.95
CA ARG A 367 -20.12 -3.72 -7.87
C ARG A 367 -20.46 -2.78 -6.70
N LEU A 368 -19.87 -3.00 -5.54
CA LEU A 368 -20.02 -2.10 -4.38
C LEU A 368 -19.48 -0.70 -4.70
N SER A 369 -18.30 -0.60 -5.31
CA SER A 369 -17.69 0.67 -5.68
C SER A 369 -18.54 1.43 -6.69
N VAL A 370 -19.10 0.78 -7.72
CA VAL A 370 -20.03 1.39 -8.67
C VAL A 370 -21.26 1.97 -7.96
N ALA A 371 -21.82 1.25 -6.98
CA ALA A 371 -22.92 1.77 -6.17
C ALA A 371 -22.50 2.98 -5.32
N MET A 372 -21.29 2.97 -4.75
CA MET A 372 -20.75 4.11 -4.01
C MET A 372 -20.53 5.33 -4.91
N HIS A 373 -20.01 5.11 -6.12
CA HIS A 373 -19.89 6.11 -7.19
C HIS A 373 -21.24 6.76 -7.54
N GLN A 374 -22.27 5.93 -7.76
CA GLN A 374 -23.62 6.41 -8.04
C GLN A 374 -24.20 7.29 -6.91
N ASN A 375 -23.86 6.97 -5.66
CA ASN A 375 -24.25 7.75 -4.49
C ASN A 375 -23.31 8.93 -4.19
N GLY A 376 -22.21 9.06 -4.94
CA GLY A 376 -21.16 10.06 -4.72
C GLY A 376 -20.53 9.95 -3.34
N ARG A 377 -20.35 8.71 -2.84
CA ARG A 377 -19.72 8.42 -1.55
C ARG A 377 -18.31 7.87 -1.76
N PRO A 378 -17.32 8.34 -0.99
CA PRO A 378 -15.97 7.78 -1.03
C PRO A 378 -15.95 6.34 -0.49
N LEU A 379 -15.00 5.54 -0.94
CA LEU A 379 -14.63 4.29 -0.25
C LEU A 379 -13.66 4.63 0.89
N VAL A 380 -14.08 4.37 2.12
CA VAL A 380 -13.31 4.70 3.32
C VAL A 380 -12.99 3.44 4.13
N LEU A 381 -11.79 3.38 4.68
CA LEU A 381 -11.28 2.21 5.40
C LEU A 381 -12.11 1.92 6.66
N ASP A 382 -12.54 2.95 7.38
CA ASP A 382 -13.38 2.80 8.58
C ASP A 382 -14.68 2.04 8.27
N ASP A 383 -15.33 2.34 7.15
CA ASP A 383 -16.54 1.63 6.70
C ASP A 383 -16.22 0.18 6.33
N VAL A 384 -15.07 -0.09 5.71
CA VAL A 384 -14.62 -1.45 5.40
C VAL A 384 -14.39 -2.26 6.67
N LEU A 385 -13.67 -1.68 7.64
CA LEU A 385 -13.36 -2.32 8.94
C LEU A 385 -14.62 -2.54 9.79
N ALA A 386 -15.57 -1.61 9.75
CA ALA A 386 -16.85 -1.74 10.45
C ALA A 386 -17.82 -2.70 9.73
N SER A 387 -17.56 -3.04 8.47
CA SER A 387 -18.41 -3.95 7.72
C SER A 387 -18.22 -5.41 8.14
N GLY A 388 -19.27 -6.21 8.01
CA GLY A 388 -19.17 -7.67 8.15
C GLY A 388 -18.32 -8.36 7.06
N TYR A 389 -17.80 -7.60 6.08
CA TYR A 389 -17.02 -8.11 4.95
C TYR A 389 -15.52 -7.81 5.06
N ALA A 390 -15.06 -7.15 6.14
CA ALA A 390 -13.65 -6.79 6.31
C ALA A 390 -12.71 -8.00 6.07
N ASN A 391 -13.02 -9.15 6.67
CA ASN A 391 -12.21 -10.39 6.59
C ASN A 391 -12.02 -10.94 5.17
N ILE A 392 -12.86 -10.54 4.22
CA ILE A 392 -12.77 -10.99 2.82
C ILE A 392 -12.46 -9.83 1.88
N TYR A 393 -12.25 -8.61 2.39
CA TYR A 393 -11.91 -7.46 1.56
C TYR A 393 -10.47 -7.61 1.03
N LEU A 394 -10.28 -7.23 -0.22
CA LEU A 394 -9.01 -7.29 -0.93
C LEU A 394 -8.60 -5.87 -1.26
N PHE A 395 -7.35 -5.55 -0.99
CA PHE A 395 -6.74 -4.28 -1.32
C PHE A 395 -5.77 -4.50 -2.46
N GLN A 396 -5.86 -3.64 -3.47
CA GLN A 396 -4.93 -3.64 -4.59
C GLN A 396 -3.96 -2.49 -4.44
N THR A 397 -2.67 -2.81 -4.33
CA THR A 397 -1.60 -1.84 -4.11
C THR A 397 -1.61 -0.78 -5.23
N ALA A 398 -1.66 0.51 -4.86
CA ALA A 398 -1.79 1.63 -5.79
C ALA A 398 -0.44 2.24 -6.22
N HIS A 399 0.55 2.18 -5.33
CA HIS A 399 1.94 2.58 -5.57
C HIS A 399 2.86 1.63 -4.80
N PRO A 400 4.16 1.57 -5.12
CA PRO A 400 5.06 0.69 -4.40
C PRO A 400 5.05 1.01 -2.90
N LEU A 401 5.23 0.00 -2.05
CA LEU A 401 5.28 0.14 -0.60
C LEU A 401 6.42 -0.70 -0.04
N ASN A 402 7.19 -0.15 0.89
CA ASN A 402 8.08 -0.94 1.73
C ASN A 402 7.33 -1.37 3.00
N VAL A 403 7.23 -2.66 3.25
CA VAL A 403 6.42 -3.23 4.34
C VAL A 403 7.25 -4.23 5.15
N GLY A 404 6.91 -4.38 6.44
CA GLY A 404 7.52 -5.41 7.28
C GLY A 404 7.03 -6.79 6.85
N ASP A 405 7.93 -7.74 6.61
CA ASP A 405 7.58 -9.14 6.33
C ASP A 405 7.53 -9.94 7.64
N LEU A 406 6.32 -10.25 8.10
CA LEU A 406 6.09 -11.02 9.33
C LEU A 406 6.30 -12.52 9.10
N SER A 407 6.16 -12.98 7.85
CA SER A 407 6.32 -14.39 7.48
C SER A 407 7.75 -14.75 7.07
N GLY A 408 8.50 -13.80 6.53
CA GLY A 408 9.89 -13.95 6.16
C GLY A 408 10.83 -13.14 7.05
N ALA A 409 11.94 -12.71 6.47
CA ALA A 409 12.95 -11.97 7.18
C ALA A 409 12.85 -10.49 6.82
N GLY A 410 12.73 -9.61 7.82
CA GLY A 410 12.89 -8.17 7.63
C GLY A 410 11.75 -7.49 6.89
N GLU A 411 12.06 -6.89 5.75
CA GLU A 411 11.15 -6.08 4.95
C GLU A 411 11.05 -6.64 3.53
N CYS A 412 9.93 -6.40 2.87
CA CYS A 412 9.70 -6.68 1.47
C CYS A 412 8.91 -5.54 0.83
N PHE A 413 8.79 -5.55 -0.49
CA PHE A 413 8.09 -4.50 -1.22
C PHE A 413 6.83 -5.04 -1.85
N LEU A 414 5.71 -4.34 -1.64
CA LEU A 414 4.51 -4.54 -2.44
C LEU A 414 4.60 -3.61 -3.65
N MET A 415 4.42 -4.17 -4.83
CA MET A 415 4.39 -3.46 -6.09
C MET A 415 2.94 -3.13 -6.49
N PRO A 416 2.72 -2.10 -7.31
CA PRO A 416 1.37 -1.75 -7.73
C PRO A 416 0.71 -2.91 -8.48
N GLY A 417 -0.57 -3.13 -8.21
CA GLY A 417 -1.34 -4.26 -8.71
C GLY A 417 -1.40 -5.46 -7.78
N ASP A 418 -0.43 -5.64 -6.88
CA ASP A 418 -0.45 -6.75 -5.92
C ASP A 418 -1.70 -6.71 -5.05
N LEU A 419 -2.23 -7.90 -4.76
CA LEU A 419 -3.46 -8.09 -3.99
C LEU A 419 -3.11 -8.60 -2.60
N ILE A 420 -3.63 -7.91 -1.59
CA ILE A 420 -3.50 -8.28 -0.18
C ILE A 420 -4.87 -8.30 0.49
N GLY A 421 -5.05 -9.11 1.53
CA GLY A 421 -6.26 -9.14 2.35
C GLY A 421 -5.89 -9.19 3.83
N PHE A 422 -6.83 -8.93 4.74
CA PHE A 422 -6.51 -9.03 6.17
C PHE A 422 -6.13 -10.47 6.54
N SER A 423 -4.96 -10.64 7.17
CA SER A 423 -4.60 -11.88 7.86
C SER A 423 -5.27 -11.91 9.22
N SER A 424 -5.28 -10.76 9.90
CA SER A 424 -6.04 -10.49 11.11
C SER A 424 -6.58 -9.06 11.03
N LEU A 425 -7.74 -8.81 11.64
CA LEU A 425 -8.24 -7.43 11.71
C LEU A 425 -7.35 -6.60 12.63
N PRO A 426 -7.09 -5.34 12.29
CA PRO A 426 -6.22 -4.48 13.09
C PRO A 426 -6.80 -4.31 14.51
N ALA A 427 -5.91 -4.38 15.50
CA ALA A 427 -6.28 -4.07 16.87
C ALA A 427 -6.73 -2.60 16.99
N ALA A 428 -7.64 -2.32 17.93
CA ALA A 428 -8.34 -1.02 18.07
C ALA A 428 -7.44 0.23 18.18
N ASN A 429 -6.14 0.10 18.47
CA ASN A 429 -5.19 1.21 18.55
C ASN A 429 -3.91 0.99 17.70
N SER A 430 -3.96 0.09 16.72
CA SER A 430 -2.83 -0.19 15.85
C SER A 430 -2.88 0.70 14.60
N PRO A 431 -1.84 1.48 14.28
CA PRO A 431 -1.75 2.19 13.00
C PRO A 431 -1.38 1.27 11.83
N PHE A 432 -1.23 -0.04 12.11
CA PHE A 432 -0.88 -1.07 11.15
C PHE A 432 -1.90 -2.22 11.15
N ALA A 433 -2.04 -2.87 10.01
CA ALA A 433 -2.77 -4.11 9.83
C ALA A 433 -1.83 -5.23 9.36
N GLU A 434 -2.09 -6.45 9.83
CA GLU A 434 -1.44 -7.65 9.31
C GLU A 434 -2.20 -8.14 8.08
N MET A 435 -1.52 -8.13 6.94
CA MET A 435 -2.11 -8.41 5.64
C MET A 435 -1.48 -9.66 5.04
N LYS A 436 -2.30 -10.60 4.58
CA LYS A 436 -1.86 -11.73 3.78
C LYS A 436 -1.70 -11.29 2.32
N VAL A 437 -0.58 -11.63 1.70
CA VAL A 437 -0.36 -11.47 0.26
C VAL A 437 -1.14 -12.56 -0.46
N VAL A 438 -2.10 -12.15 -1.27
CA VAL A 438 -3.05 -13.05 -1.96
C VAL A 438 -2.57 -13.37 -3.37
N ALA A 439 -2.07 -12.37 -4.09
CA ALA A 439 -1.45 -12.54 -5.39
C ALA A 439 -0.43 -11.42 -5.61
N SER A 440 0.77 -11.79 -6.07
CA SER A 440 1.85 -10.84 -6.26
C SER A 440 2.78 -11.23 -7.41
N GLY A 441 3.47 -10.24 -7.98
CA GLY A 441 4.53 -10.47 -8.97
C GLY A 441 5.84 -10.98 -8.37
N ALA A 442 6.72 -11.53 -9.20
CA ALA A 442 8.01 -12.13 -8.77
C ALA A 442 8.97 -11.17 -8.03
N ASN A 443 8.83 -9.85 -8.22
CA ASN A 443 9.64 -8.83 -7.55
C ASN A 443 8.95 -8.21 -6.32
N SER A 444 7.88 -8.84 -5.84
CA SER A 444 7.09 -8.37 -4.71
C SER A 444 7.24 -9.30 -3.49
N CYS A 445 6.65 -8.91 -2.36
CA CYS A 445 6.41 -9.78 -1.23
C CYS A 445 5.78 -11.12 -1.69
N GLN A 446 6.24 -12.21 -1.09
CA GLN A 446 5.85 -13.55 -1.51
C GLN A 446 4.35 -13.80 -1.30
N THR A 447 3.69 -14.36 -2.32
CA THR A 447 2.31 -14.83 -2.19
C THR A 447 2.17 -15.84 -1.05
N GLY A 448 1.12 -15.69 -0.24
CA GLY A 448 0.87 -16.45 0.98
C GLY A 448 1.58 -15.91 2.23
N GLY A 449 2.56 -15.02 2.08
CA GLY A 449 3.22 -14.33 3.18
C GLY A 449 2.29 -13.35 3.88
N VAL A 450 2.61 -13.02 5.13
CA VAL A 450 1.94 -12.01 5.96
C VAL A 450 2.87 -10.83 6.15
N VAL A 451 2.37 -9.63 5.87
CA VAL A 451 3.10 -8.37 5.92
C VAL A 451 2.38 -7.35 6.79
N GLU A 452 3.11 -6.40 7.35
CA GLU A 452 2.56 -5.30 8.14
C GLU A 452 2.39 -4.05 7.28
N VAL A 453 1.15 -3.55 7.13
CA VAL A 453 0.82 -2.42 6.25
C VAL A 453 0.18 -1.29 7.06
N ARG A 454 0.60 -0.05 6.82
CA ARG A 454 -0.01 1.14 7.46
C ARG A 454 -1.45 1.32 7.00
N LEU A 455 -2.33 1.66 7.94
CA LEU A 455 -3.74 1.92 7.60
C LEU A 455 -3.92 3.10 6.63
N THR A 456 -3.03 4.09 6.68
CA THR A 456 -3.01 5.20 5.71
C THR A 456 -2.72 4.72 4.28
N ASP A 457 -1.89 3.69 4.12
CA ASP A 457 -1.58 3.11 2.81
C ASP A 457 -2.75 2.23 2.32
N LEU A 458 -3.43 1.50 3.21
CA LEU A 458 -4.67 0.80 2.86
C LEU A 458 -5.76 1.76 2.36
N GLN A 459 -5.90 2.95 2.97
CA GLN A 459 -6.80 3.97 2.45
C GLN A 459 -6.39 4.46 1.06
N GLU A 460 -5.10 4.60 0.77
CA GLU A 460 -4.68 4.93 -0.60
C GLU A 460 -5.01 3.80 -1.58
N MET A 461 -4.87 2.53 -1.18
CA MET A 461 -5.28 1.41 -2.03
C MET A 461 -6.78 1.48 -2.37
N LEU A 462 -7.63 1.90 -1.42
CA LEU A 462 -9.06 2.14 -1.67
C LEU A 462 -9.30 3.32 -2.63
N ASN A 463 -8.51 4.39 -2.51
CA ASN A 463 -8.56 5.52 -3.44
C ASN A 463 -8.22 5.07 -4.86
N GLY A 464 -7.07 4.43 -5.05
CA GLY A 464 -6.63 3.91 -6.35
C GLY A 464 -7.60 2.90 -6.93
N PHE A 465 -8.19 2.04 -6.09
CA PHE A 465 -9.24 1.11 -6.52
C PHE A 465 -10.46 1.85 -7.07
N SER A 466 -10.98 2.83 -6.33
CA SER A 466 -12.16 3.62 -6.70
C SER A 466 -11.92 4.49 -7.95
N GLU A 467 -10.73 5.06 -8.07
CA GLU A 467 -10.26 5.78 -9.26
C GLU A 467 -10.24 4.88 -10.50
N ARG A 468 -9.66 3.68 -10.39
CA ARG A 468 -9.65 2.70 -11.49
C ARG A 468 -11.05 2.22 -11.86
N VAL A 469 -11.96 2.04 -10.90
CA VAL A 469 -13.37 1.74 -11.20
C VAL A 469 -13.99 2.84 -12.06
N GLU A 470 -13.74 4.12 -11.73
CA GLU A 470 -14.22 5.25 -12.52
C GLU A 470 -13.70 5.20 -13.96
N ASP A 471 -12.41 4.94 -14.15
CA ASP A 471 -11.79 4.91 -15.47
C ASP A 471 -12.25 3.69 -16.28
N ASN A 472 -12.40 2.54 -15.65
CA ASN A 472 -12.93 1.34 -16.27
C ASN A 472 -14.40 1.54 -16.69
N MET A 473 -15.21 2.27 -15.91
CA MET A 473 -16.57 2.66 -16.32
C MET A 473 -16.56 3.60 -17.54
N LYS A 474 -15.60 4.52 -17.66
CA LYS A 474 -15.48 5.35 -18.87
C LYS A 474 -15.12 4.49 -20.08
N ARG A 475 -14.16 3.57 -19.92
CA ARG A 475 -13.72 2.64 -20.98
C ARG A 475 -14.87 1.76 -21.46
N VAL A 476 -15.55 1.04 -20.55
CA VAL A 476 -16.67 0.16 -20.88
C VAL A 476 -17.82 0.92 -21.55
N SER A 477 -18.18 2.10 -21.03
CA SER A 477 -19.23 2.94 -21.66
C SER A 477 -18.88 3.34 -23.09
N ALA A 478 -17.60 3.59 -23.38
CA ALA A 478 -17.15 4.00 -24.71
C ALA A 478 -17.08 2.84 -25.70
N CYS A 479 -16.71 1.64 -25.25
CA CYS A 479 -16.43 0.49 -26.10
C CYS A 479 -17.59 -0.51 -26.25
N ALA A 480 -18.49 -0.60 -25.26
CA ALA A 480 -19.63 -1.51 -25.32
C ALA A 480 -20.55 -1.29 -26.54
N PRO A 481 -20.84 -0.04 -26.99
CA PRO A 481 -21.68 0.18 -28.17
C PRO A 481 -21.09 -0.36 -29.48
N SER A 482 -19.76 -0.39 -29.60
CA SER A 482 -19.06 -0.89 -30.80
C SER A 482 -18.83 -2.40 -30.78
N GLY A 483 -19.17 -3.08 -29.68
CA GLY A 483 -18.86 -4.49 -29.47
C GLY A 483 -17.36 -4.78 -29.35
N ARG A 484 -16.53 -3.74 -29.15
CA ARG A 484 -15.06 -3.83 -29.14
C ARG A 484 -14.47 -2.98 -28.03
N CYS A 485 -14.24 -3.63 -26.90
CA CYS A 485 -13.35 -3.20 -25.83
C CYS A 485 -11.96 -3.83 -26.02
#